data_AF-A0A519UJH8-F1
#
_entry.id   AF-A0A519UJH8-F1
#
_cell.length_a   1.000
_cell.length_b   1.000
_cell.length_c   1.000
_cell.angle_alpha   90.00
_cell.angle_beta   90.00
_cell.angle_gamma   90.00
#
_symmetry.space_group_name_H-M   'P 1'
#
loop_
_entity.id
_entity.type
_entity.pdbx_description
1 polymer ?
#
loop_
_entity_poly.entity_id
_entity_poly.type
_entity_poly.pdbx_seq_one_letter_code
_entity_poly.pdbx_strand_id
1 'polypeptide(L)'
;MAPGDNRARMARIIDRFYIQLYFYSLCSLDSCIRKGCVKVTVANPFNSKEIACLLRFALLFVTTLLHTRSVLSLLSSPHRRIITMASKSLSQKAELIGRVLDRYYPNPPIPLNHINDFTFLIAVVLSAQTTDGKVNQVTKELFLLADSPEKMSAMSTAEVLRIIQPVGLAPRKAQYVVGIAKTLVEKFNSTVPGSYEELESLPGVGHKTASVIMSQLHKV
;
A
#
# COMPACT_ATOMS: atom_id res chain seq x y z
N MET A 1 19.92 -3.09 15.17
CA MET A 1 20.08 -3.87 13.93
C MET A 1 18.70 -4.03 13.30
N ALA A 2 18.37 -3.26 12.26
CA ALA A 2 17.03 -3.21 11.67
C ALA A 2 16.87 -4.30 10.58
N PRO A 3 15.68 -4.95 10.46
CA PRO A 3 15.42 -5.91 9.40
C PRO A 3 15.17 -5.17 8.08
N GLY A 4 16.22 -5.11 7.27
CA GLY A 4 16.20 -4.57 5.92
C GLY A 4 15.49 -5.50 4.93
N ASP A 5 14.53 -4.92 4.23
CA ASP A 5 14.40 -5.03 2.77
C ASP A 5 14.23 -6.41 2.11
N ASN A 6 13.21 -7.17 2.52
CA ASN A 6 12.69 -8.28 1.72
C ASN A 6 11.65 -7.84 0.67
N ARG A 7 11.08 -6.62 0.79
CA ARG A 7 10.10 -6.09 -0.19
C ARG A 7 10.76 -5.54 -1.45
N ALA A 8 11.87 -4.80 -1.39
CA ALA A 8 12.52 -4.31 -2.61
C ALA A 8 13.38 -5.38 -3.31
N ARG A 9 13.69 -6.48 -2.63
CA ARG A 9 14.30 -7.67 -3.26
C ARG A 9 13.29 -8.48 -4.07
N MET A 10 12.04 -8.60 -3.59
CA MET A 10 10.94 -9.22 -4.35
C MET A 10 10.47 -8.37 -5.54
N ALA A 11 10.39 -7.05 -5.39
CA ALA A 11 10.03 -6.16 -6.50
C ALA A 11 11.01 -6.25 -7.69
N ARG A 12 12.32 -6.35 -7.41
CA ARG A 12 13.35 -6.51 -8.46
C ARG A 12 13.35 -7.88 -9.15
N ILE A 13 12.87 -8.93 -8.48
CA ILE A 13 12.72 -10.28 -9.08
C ILE A 13 11.46 -10.33 -9.96
N ILE A 14 10.38 -9.65 -9.55
CA ILE A 14 9.13 -9.58 -10.31
C ILE A 14 9.31 -8.75 -11.58
N ASP A 15 10.01 -7.60 -11.54
CA ASP A 15 10.27 -6.77 -12.73
C ASP A 15 11.19 -7.48 -13.76
N ARG A 16 12.14 -8.29 -13.30
CA ARG A 16 13.05 -9.03 -14.20
C ARG A 16 12.37 -10.22 -14.88
N PHE A 17 11.34 -10.80 -14.25
CA PHE A 17 10.53 -11.87 -14.85
C PHE A 17 9.38 -11.35 -15.72
N TYR A 18 8.80 -10.19 -15.40
CA TYR A 18 7.68 -9.63 -16.18
C TYR A 18 8.08 -9.10 -17.56
N ILE A 19 9.31 -8.59 -17.72
CA ILE A 19 9.81 -8.08 -19.01
C ILE A 19 10.21 -9.23 -19.96
N GLN A 20 10.66 -10.37 -19.44
CA GLN A 20 11.04 -11.53 -20.27
C GLN A 20 9.83 -12.25 -20.89
N LEU A 21 8.67 -12.27 -20.20
CA LEU A 21 7.45 -12.91 -20.69
C LEU A 21 6.61 -12.02 -21.61
N TYR A 22 6.68 -10.69 -21.47
CA TYR A 22 5.95 -9.78 -22.37
C TYR A 22 6.54 -9.72 -23.78
N PHE A 23 7.83 -10.01 -23.95
CA PHE A 23 8.47 -10.07 -25.26
C PHE A 23 8.13 -11.37 -26.03
N TYR A 24 7.75 -12.44 -25.34
CA TYR A 24 7.35 -13.71 -25.95
C TYR A 24 5.86 -13.80 -26.31
N SER A 25 5.01 -12.93 -25.77
CA SER A 25 3.55 -13.00 -25.96
C SER A 25 2.98 -12.08 -27.05
N LEU A 26 3.81 -11.27 -27.72
CA LEU A 26 3.39 -10.43 -28.86
C LEU A 26 3.79 -10.99 -30.23
N CYS A 27 4.29 -12.23 -30.28
CA CYS A 27 4.47 -12.97 -31.53
C CYS A 27 3.25 -13.87 -31.82
N SER A 28 2.04 -13.30 -31.77
CA SER A 28 0.90 -13.82 -32.52
C SER A 28 1.08 -13.42 -33.98
N LEU A 29 2.09 -14.01 -34.62
CA LEU A 29 2.52 -13.68 -35.97
C LEU A 29 1.88 -14.60 -37.02
N ASP A 30 0.64 -15.02 -36.83
CA ASP A 30 -0.10 -15.83 -37.81
C ASP A 30 -1.09 -15.02 -38.65
N SER A 31 -1.34 -13.74 -38.32
CA SER A 31 -2.28 -12.89 -39.07
C SER A 31 -1.64 -11.72 -39.83
N CYS A 32 -0.34 -11.44 -39.65
CA CYS A 32 0.35 -10.33 -40.33
C CYS A 32 1.17 -10.73 -41.57
N ILE A 33 1.55 -12.00 -41.75
CA ILE A 33 2.34 -12.42 -42.94
C ILE A 33 1.49 -12.36 -44.23
N ARG A 34 0.16 -12.47 -44.16
CA ARG A 34 -0.71 -12.51 -45.35
C ARG A 34 -0.98 -11.16 -46.03
N LYS A 35 -0.53 -10.02 -45.48
CA LYS A 35 -0.88 -8.69 -45.99
C LYS A 35 0.30 -7.77 -46.35
N GLY A 36 1.52 -8.29 -46.52
CA GLY A 36 2.58 -7.60 -47.27
C GLY A 36 2.97 -6.19 -46.80
N CYS A 37 2.67 -5.83 -45.56
CA CYS A 37 3.00 -4.53 -44.98
C CYS A 37 3.88 -4.76 -43.76
N VAL A 38 5.18 -4.51 -43.92
CA VAL A 38 6.18 -4.03 -42.94
C VAL A 38 7.53 -4.64 -43.34
N LYS A 39 8.42 -3.80 -43.87
CA LYS A 39 9.86 -4.09 -43.89
C LYS A 39 10.34 -4.08 -42.45
N VAL A 40 10.50 -5.26 -41.84
CA VAL A 40 11.22 -5.39 -40.58
C VAL A 40 12.70 -5.53 -40.91
N THR A 41 13.46 -4.44 -40.79
CA THR A 41 14.92 -4.51 -40.69
C THR A 41 15.26 -5.07 -39.31
N VAL A 42 15.34 -6.39 -39.20
CA VAL A 42 15.91 -7.05 -38.02
C VAL A 42 17.43 -6.97 -38.15
N ALA A 43 18.06 -6.14 -37.34
CA ALA A 43 19.51 -6.21 -37.11
C ALA A 43 19.80 -7.55 -36.43
N ASN A 44 20.29 -8.52 -37.21
CA ASN A 44 20.49 -9.90 -36.78
C ASN A 44 22.00 -10.19 -36.70
N PRO A 45 22.53 -10.72 -35.59
CA PRO A 45 23.88 -11.27 -35.54
C PRO A 45 23.86 -12.81 -35.55
N PHE A 46 22.90 -13.48 -36.22
CA PHE A 46 22.82 -14.94 -36.24
C PHE A 46 22.99 -15.56 -37.63
N ASN A 47 23.85 -16.57 -37.69
CA ASN A 47 24.28 -17.30 -38.88
C ASN A 47 23.14 -18.17 -39.45
N SER A 48 23.09 -18.33 -40.77
CA SER A 48 22.05 -19.06 -41.53
C SER A 48 21.80 -20.50 -41.08
N LYS A 49 22.77 -21.13 -40.40
CA LYS A 49 22.63 -22.48 -39.83
C LYS A 49 21.76 -22.54 -38.57
N GLU A 50 21.69 -21.47 -37.77
CA GLU A 50 20.88 -21.45 -36.53
C GLU A 50 19.38 -21.24 -36.82
N ILE A 51 19.07 -20.43 -37.83
CA ILE A 51 17.69 -20.20 -38.29
C ILE A 51 17.08 -21.50 -38.86
N ALA A 52 17.87 -22.30 -39.57
CA ALA A 52 17.44 -23.60 -40.07
C ALA A 52 17.18 -24.63 -38.96
N CYS A 53 17.87 -24.51 -37.81
CA CYS A 53 17.67 -25.37 -36.65
C CYS A 53 16.36 -25.01 -35.93
N LEU A 54 16.10 -23.71 -35.73
CA LEU A 54 14.86 -23.22 -35.11
C LEU A 54 13.61 -23.53 -35.95
N LEU A 55 13.68 -23.41 -37.27
CA LEU A 55 12.57 -23.75 -38.17
C LEU A 55 12.27 -25.26 -38.16
N ARG A 56 13.29 -26.13 -38.08
CA ARG A 56 13.07 -27.58 -37.94
C ARG A 56 12.49 -27.95 -36.59
N PHE A 57 12.93 -27.29 -35.52
CA PHE A 57 12.39 -27.50 -34.18
C PHE A 57 10.91 -27.09 -34.10
N ALA A 58 10.55 -25.96 -34.70
CA ALA A 58 9.16 -25.51 -34.77
C ALA A 58 8.27 -26.45 -35.60
N LEU A 59 8.75 -26.94 -36.74
CA LEU A 59 8.01 -27.88 -37.59
C LEU A 59 7.82 -29.25 -36.92
N LEU A 60 8.83 -29.77 -36.21
CA LEU A 60 8.71 -31.01 -35.43
C LEU A 60 7.75 -30.84 -34.24
N PHE A 61 7.72 -29.68 -33.61
CA PHE A 61 6.81 -29.43 -32.48
C PHE A 61 5.35 -29.39 -32.94
N VAL A 62 5.06 -28.79 -34.10
CA VAL A 62 3.70 -28.73 -34.67
C VAL A 62 3.23 -30.11 -35.16
N THR A 63 4.11 -30.92 -35.78
CA THR A 63 3.71 -32.27 -36.23
C THR A 63 3.50 -33.25 -35.09
N THR A 64 4.24 -33.10 -33.99
CA THR A 64 4.05 -33.92 -32.77
C THR A 64 2.77 -33.52 -32.01
N LEU A 65 2.42 -32.23 -32.00
CA LEU A 65 1.17 -31.73 -31.38
C LEU A 65 -0.10 -32.14 -32.12
N LEU A 66 -0.04 -32.38 -33.44
CA LEU A 66 -1.19 -32.79 -34.24
C LEU A 66 -1.59 -34.26 -34.05
N HIS A 67 -0.78 -35.08 -33.35
CA HIS A 67 -1.04 -36.53 -33.18
C HIS A 67 -1.49 -36.98 -31.79
N THR A 68 -1.58 -36.08 -30.81
CA THR A 68 -2.14 -36.42 -29.50
C THR A 68 -3.41 -35.61 -29.23
N ARG A 69 -4.57 -36.19 -29.57
CA ARG A 69 -5.90 -35.69 -29.20
C ARG A 69 -6.14 -35.55 -27.68
N SER A 70 -5.16 -35.87 -26.84
CA SER A 70 -5.24 -35.83 -25.37
C SER A 70 -4.80 -34.52 -24.72
N VAL A 71 -4.31 -33.52 -25.47
CA VAL A 71 -3.86 -32.25 -24.85
C VAL A 71 -5.03 -31.30 -24.52
N LEU A 72 -6.23 -31.58 -25.03
CA LEU A 72 -7.41 -30.74 -24.79
C LEU A 72 -7.88 -30.76 -23.32
N SER A 73 -7.57 -31.82 -22.55
CA SER A 73 -7.90 -31.90 -21.13
C SER A 73 -6.90 -31.17 -20.22
N LEU A 74 -5.74 -30.73 -20.73
CA LEU A 74 -4.77 -29.92 -19.99
C LEU A 74 -5.03 -28.41 -20.10
N LEU A 75 -6.00 -28.02 -20.94
CA LEU A 75 -6.54 -26.66 -21.00
C LEU A 75 -7.59 -26.38 -19.90
N SER A 76 -7.68 -27.20 -18.85
CA SER A 76 -8.17 -26.75 -17.54
C SER A 76 -7.10 -25.92 -16.81
N SER A 77 -6.40 -25.07 -17.56
CA SER A 77 -5.26 -24.26 -17.12
C SER A 77 -5.72 -22.86 -16.66
N PRO A 78 -4.95 -22.20 -15.77
CA PRO A 78 -5.33 -20.99 -15.00
C PRO A 78 -5.78 -19.77 -15.83
N HIS A 79 -5.58 -19.80 -17.14
CA HIS A 79 -6.00 -18.74 -18.06
C HIS A 79 -7.51 -18.44 -18.04
N ARG A 80 -8.38 -19.39 -17.68
CA ARG A 80 -9.82 -19.10 -17.58
C ARG A 80 -10.12 -18.07 -16.48
N ARG A 81 -9.38 -18.10 -15.36
CA ARG A 81 -9.54 -17.12 -14.25
C ARG A 81 -9.02 -15.73 -14.62
N ILE A 82 -7.99 -15.66 -15.47
CA ILE A 82 -7.38 -14.40 -15.91
C ILE A 82 -8.35 -13.62 -16.82
N ILE A 83 -9.02 -14.31 -17.76
CA ILE A 83 -10.01 -13.70 -18.67
C ILE A 83 -11.21 -13.14 -17.88
N THR A 84 -11.67 -13.84 -16.84
CA THR A 84 -12.79 -13.37 -15.99
C THR A 84 -12.43 -12.17 -15.11
N MET A 85 -11.14 -11.93 -14.84
CA MET A 85 -10.69 -10.74 -14.10
C MET A 85 -10.57 -9.51 -15.00
N ALA A 86 -10.18 -9.71 -16.26
CA ALA A 86 -10.09 -8.64 -17.26
C ALA A 86 -11.48 -8.02 -17.57
N SER A 87 -12.55 -8.80 -17.51
CA SER A 87 -13.92 -8.38 -17.85
C SER A 87 -14.73 -7.73 -16.71
N LYS A 88 -14.18 -7.60 -15.50
CA LYS A 88 -14.90 -7.04 -14.34
C LYS A 88 -14.90 -5.51 -14.31
N SER A 89 -16.00 -4.92 -13.84
CA SER A 89 -16.09 -3.49 -13.55
C SER A 89 -15.15 -3.08 -12.39
N LEU A 90 -14.84 -1.79 -12.26
CA LEU A 90 -13.98 -1.29 -11.18
C LEU A 90 -14.55 -1.60 -9.79
N SER A 91 -15.87 -1.48 -9.61
CA SER A 91 -16.57 -1.84 -8.36
C SER A 91 -16.42 -3.33 -8.04
N GLN A 92 -16.62 -4.21 -9.02
CA GLN A 92 -16.47 -5.66 -8.82
C GLN A 92 -15.02 -6.08 -8.49
N LYS A 93 -14.04 -5.34 -9.03
CA LYS A 93 -12.63 -5.53 -8.68
C LYS A 93 -12.35 -5.05 -7.25
N ALA A 94 -12.86 -3.88 -6.85
CA ALA A 94 -12.73 -3.35 -5.50
C ALA A 94 -13.35 -4.30 -4.46
N GLU A 95 -14.56 -4.81 -4.71
CA GLU A 95 -15.22 -5.79 -3.83
C GLU A 95 -14.44 -7.10 -3.72
N LEU A 96 -13.82 -7.56 -4.81
CA LEU A 96 -12.98 -8.75 -4.76
C LEU A 96 -11.72 -8.50 -3.92
N ILE A 97 -11.07 -7.35 -4.10
CA ILE A 97 -9.88 -6.95 -3.34
C ILE A 97 -10.23 -6.83 -1.85
N GLY A 98 -11.34 -6.17 -1.51
CA GLY A 98 -11.84 -6.06 -0.14
C GLY A 98 -12.01 -7.42 0.52
N ARG A 99 -12.76 -8.34 -0.12
CA ARG A 99 -12.94 -9.71 0.39
C ARG A 99 -11.63 -10.47 0.61
N VAL A 100 -10.62 -10.23 -0.23
CA VAL A 100 -9.30 -10.85 -0.07
C VAL A 100 -8.57 -10.22 1.11
N LEU A 101 -8.59 -8.90 1.25
CA LEU A 101 -8.00 -8.18 2.38
C LEU A 101 -8.64 -8.59 3.71
N ASP A 102 -9.96 -8.67 3.78
CA ASP A 102 -10.70 -9.08 4.99
C ASP A 102 -10.31 -10.50 5.45
N ARG A 103 -10.00 -11.39 4.49
CA ARG A 103 -9.51 -12.74 4.81
C ARG A 103 -8.11 -12.74 5.40
N TYR A 104 -7.20 -11.91 4.88
CA TYR A 104 -5.81 -11.86 5.35
C TYR A 104 -5.65 -11.00 6.61
N TYR A 105 -6.51 -10.00 6.80
CA TYR A 105 -6.45 -9.03 7.90
C TYR A 105 -7.83 -8.89 8.56
N PRO A 106 -8.33 -9.94 9.24
CA PRO A 106 -9.68 -9.92 9.82
C PRO A 106 -9.82 -8.91 10.96
N ASN A 107 -8.75 -8.68 11.73
CA ASN A 107 -8.70 -7.71 12.82
C ASN A 107 -7.33 -6.99 12.76
N PRO A 108 -7.15 -5.98 11.90
CA PRO A 108 -5.88 -5.27 11.81
C PRO A 108 -5.61 -4.54 13.13
N PRO A 109 -4.45 -4.76 13.78
CA PRO A 109 -4.12 -4.06 15.01
C PRO A 109 -3.82 -2.58 14.72
N ILE A 110 -4.12 -1.72 15.69
CA ILE A 110 -3.73 -0.30 15.64
C ILE A 110 -2.22 -0.22 15.93
N PRO A 111 -1.40 0.34 15.01
CA PRO A 111 0.06 0.33 15.16
C PRO A 111 0.59 1.37 16.18
N LEU A 112 -0.26 2.30 16.63
CA LEU A 112 0.08 3.38 17.56
C LEU A 112 -0.32 3.01 18.98
N ASN A 113 0.63 3.07 19.91
CA ASN A 113 0.40 2.81 21.33
C ASN A 113 -0.35 3.99 21.97
N HIS A 114 -1.46 3.69 22.63
CA HIS A 114 -2.32 4.65 23.31
C HIS A 114 -3.00 3.98 24.51
N ILE A 115 -3.45 4.79 25.47
CA ILE A 115 -4.11 4.34 26.71
C ILE A 115 -5.59 4.69 26.69
N ASN A 116 -5.92 5.84 26.09
CA ASN A 116 -7.25 6.42 26.00
C ASN A 116 -7.40 7.20 24.67
N ASP A 117 -8.61 7.65 24.37
CA ASP A 117 -8.96 8.35 23.13
C ASP A 117 -8.12 9.61 22.90
N PHE A 118 -7.82 10.36 23.96
CA PHE A 118 -6.99 11.56 23.88
C PHE A 118 -5.54 11.23 23.48
N THR A 119 -4.92 10.26 24.14
CA THR A 119 -3.57 9.81 23.80
C THR A 119 -3.50 9.24 22.37
N PHE A 120 -4.57 8.60 21.89
CA PHE A 120 -4.67 8.16 20.51
C PHE A 120 -4.71 9.34 19.54
N LEU A 121 -5.58 10.33 19.77
CA LEU A 121 -5.64 11.57 18.97
C LEU A 121 -4.25 12.23 18.86
N ILE A 122 -3.54 12.38 19.99
CA ILE A 122 -2.20 12.97 20.00
C ILE A 122 -1.21 12.11 19.20
N ALA A 123 -1.24 10.78 19.36
CA ALA A 123 -0.36 9.87 18.61
C ALA A 123 -0.60 9.98 17.09
N VAL A 124 -1.85 10.08 16.64
CA VAL A 124 -2.20 10.24 15.22
C VAL A 124 -1.72 11.60 14.68
N VAL A 125 -1.85 12.68 15.46
CA VAL A 125 -1.33 14.00 15.05
C VAL A 125 0.20 13.98 14.92
N LEU A 126 0.88 13.26 15.82
CA LEU A 126 2.34 13.12 15.78
C LEU A 126 2.83 12.22 14.64
N SER A 127 2.02 11.28 14.14
CA SER A 127 2.39 10.36 13.06
C SER A 127 2.44 11.02 11.68
N ALA A 128 1.87 12.22 11.53
CA ALA A 128 1.95 12.97 10.27
C ALA A 128 3.42 13.13 9.81
N GLN A 129 3.78 12.54 8.66
CA GLN A 129 5.14 12.56 8.10
C GLN A 129 6.21 11.98 9.07
N THR A 130 5.86 10.98 9.88
CA THR A 130 6.78 10.29 10.78
C THR A 130 6.41 8.81 10.85
N THR A 131 7.36 7.94 11.17
CA THR A 131 7.09 6.50 11.29
C THR A 131 6.45 6.17 12.64
N ASP A 132 5.52 5.22 12.65
CA ASP A 132 4.80 4.79 13.87
C ASP A 132 5.76 4.34 14.99
N GLY A 133 6.85 3.66 14.62
CA GLY A 133 7.87 3.24 15.59
C GLY A 133 8.55 4.41 16.30
N LYS A 134 8.75 5.54 15.62
CA LYS A 134 9.34 6.74 16.23
C LYS A 134 8.33 7.46 17.12
N VAL A 135 7.07 7.51 16.69
CA VAL A 135 5.96 8.05 17.49
C VAL A 135 5.83 7.28 18.79
N ASN A 136 5.77 5.95 18.74
CA ASN A 136 5.64 5.08 19.91
C ASN A 136 6.80 5.22 20.92
N GLN A 137 7.99 5.63 20.47
CA GLN A 137 9.12 5.92 21.36
C GLN A 137 8.91 7.23 22.13
N VAL A 138 8.51 8.31 21.44
CA VAL A 138 8.35 9.62 22.07
C VAL A 138 7.06 9.71 22.90
N THR A 139 5.99 9.06 22.46
CA THR A 139 4.71 9.06 23.18
C THR A 139 4.79 8.33 24.50
N LYS A 140 5.67 7.33 24.63
CA LYS A 140 5.93 6.65 25.90
C LYS A 140 6.37 7.64 26.99
N GLU A 141 7.32 8.52 26.68
CA GLU A 141 7.79 9.54 27.62
C GLU A 141 6.75 10.63 27.85
N LEU A 142 6.13 11.10 26.76
CA LEU A 142 5.12 12.17 26.81
C LEU A 142 3.91 11.78 27.67
N PHE A 143 3.36 10.58 27.47
CA PHE A 143 2.14 10.13 28.16
C PHE A 143 2.40 9.73 29.62
N LEU A 144 3.64 9.45 30.01
CA LEU A 144 3.99 9.29 31.42
C LEU A 144 3.86 10.61 32.20
N LEU A 145 4.08 11.74 31.53
CA LEU A 145 3.97 13.08 32.11
C LEU A 145 2.55 13.65 31.97
N ALA A 146 1.95 13.48 30.79
CA ALA A 146 0.63 14.02 30.47
C ALA A 146 -0.17 13.05 29.58
N ASP A 147 -1.07 12.30 30.20
CA ASP A 147 -2.01 11.36 29.56
C ASP A 147 -3.45 11.90 29.45
N SER A 148 -3.71 13.11 29.96
CA SER A 148 -5.02 13.77 29.91
C SER A 148 -4.94 15.18 29.32
N PRO A 149 -6.05 15.70 28.76
CA PRO A 149 -6.09 17.08 28.24
C PRO A 149 -5.71 18.14 29.29
N GLU A 150 -6.12 17.96 30.54
CA GLU A 150 -5.81 18.88 31.64
C GLU A 150 -4.30 18.89 31.93
N LYS A 151 -3.68 17.72 32.05
CA LYS A 151 -2.23 17.63 32.29
C LYS A 151 -1.44 18.20 31.11
N MET A 152 -1.84 17.87 29.87
CA MET A 152 -1.15 18.32 28.67
C MET A 152 -1.31 19.82 28.42
N SER A 153 -2.47 20.39 28.73
CA SER A 153 -2.74 21.83 28.58
C SER A 153 -1.96 22.69 29.58
N ALA A 154 -1.60 22.13 30.73
CA ALA A 154 -0.74 22.76 31.73
C ALA A 154 0.76 22.77 31.35
N MET A 155 1.19 21.89 30.42
CA MET A 155 2.56 21.88 29.94
C MET A 155 2.84 23.05 29.00
N SER A 156 4.06 23.57 29.03
CA SER A 156 4.52 24.53 28.04
C SER A 156 4.83 23.86 26.70
N THR A 157 4.63 24.59 25.60
CA THR A 157 5.03 24.13 24.26
C THR A 157 6.53 23.78 24.19
N ALA A 158 7.37 24.48 24.95
CA ALA A 158 8.81 24.21 25.02
C ALA A 158 9.10 22.85 25.68
N GLU A 159 8.38 22.48 26.73
CA GLU A 159 8.52 21.17 27.39
C GLU A 159 8.10 20.04 26.46
N VAL A 160 6.94 20.16 25.81
CA VAL A 160 6.48 19.17 24.83
C VAL A 160 7.47 19.05 23.68
N LEU A 161 7.97 20.19 23.16
CA LEU A 161 8.95 20.21 22.08
C LEU A 161 10.23 19.46 22.45
N ARG A 162 10.74 19.57 23.68
CA ARG A 162 11.93 18.82 24.11
C ARG A 162 11.72 17.31 24.02
N ILE A 163 10.54 16.82 24.40
CA ILE A 163 10.20 15.39 24.38
C ILE A 163 10.02 14.89 22.94
N ILE A 164 9.27 15.64 22.12
CA ILE A 164 8.95 15.24 20.74
C ILE A 164 10.00 15.69 19.71
N GLN A 165 11.13 16.24 20.15
CA GLN A 165 12.21 16.73 19.27
C GLN A 165 12.68 15.71 18.22
N PRO A 166 12.70 14.39 18.49
CA PRO A 166 13.06 13.38 17.49
C PRO A 166 12.05 13.21 16.34
N VAL A 167 10.86 13.80 16.44
CA VAL A 167 9.79 13.74 15.43
C VAL A 167 9.98 14.87 14.41
N GLY A 168 9.75 14.57 13.13
CA GLY A 168 9.79 15.60 12.08
C GLY A 168 8.70 16.67 12.31
N LEU A 169 9.02 17.94 12.04
CA LEU A 169 8.13 19.09 12.26
C LEU A 169 7.75 19.32 13.72
N ALA A 170 8.61 18.90 14.67
CA ALA A 170 8.39 18.99 16.10
C ALA A 170 7.94 20.38 16.61
N PRO A 171 8.49 21.53 16.17
CA PRO A 171 8.07 22.84 16.69
C PRO A 171 6.58 23.12 16.47
N ARG A 172 6.08 22.83 15.26
CA ARG A 172 4.68 23.03 14.91
C ARG A 172 3.77 21.99 15.57
N LYS A 173 4.23 20.73 15.64
CA LYS A 173 3.50 19.66 16.33
C LYS A 173 3.36 19.93 17.83
N ALA A 174 4.39 20.47 18.49
CA ALA A 174 4.31 20.81 19.90
C ALA A 174 3.23 21.87 20.16
N GLN A 175 3.13 22.89 19.27
CA GLN A 175 2.06 23.88 19.33
C GLN A 175 0.68 23.24 19.15
N TYR A 176 0.56 22.29 18.22
CA TYR A 176 -0.70 21.55 18.02
C TYR A 176 -1.07 20.69 19.21
N VAL A 177 -0.14 19.92 19.79
CA VAL A 177 -0.41 19.06 20.95
C VAL A 177 -0.96 19.88 22.12
N VAL A 178 -0.29 20.98 22.48
CA VAL A 178 -0.74 21.86 23.57
C VAL A 178 -2.04 22.59 23.19
N GLY A 179 -2.18 23.03 21.93
CA GLY A 179 -3.37 23.71 21.43
C GLY A 179 -4.62 22.82 21.41
N ILE A 180 -4.47 21.54 21.01
CA ILE A 180 -5.53 20.54 21.08
C ILE A 180 -5.95 20.36 22.54
N ALA A 181 -5.00 20.12 23.44
CA ALA A 181 -5.29 19.91 24.86
C ALA A 181 -6.07 21.09 25.46
N LYS A 182 -5.64 22.33 25.20
CA LYS A 182 -6.33 23.55 25.64
C LYS A 182 -7.74 23.64 25.06
N THR A 183 -7.89 23.41 23.76
CA THR A 183 -9.21 23.48 23.09
C THR A 183 -10.18 22.44 23.66
N LEU A 184 -9.70 21.23 23.95
CA LEU A 184 -10.53 20.18 24.55
C LEU A 184 -11.00 20.56 25.96
N VAL A 185 -10.11 21.11 26.79
CA VAL A 185 -10.47 21.58 28.14
C VAL A 185 -11.47 22.75 28.06
N GLU A 186 -11.25 23.71 27.17
CA GLU A 186 -12.06 24.93 27.08
C GLU A 186 -13.45 24.71 26.43
N LYS A 187 -13.53 23.86 25.39
CA LYS A 187 -14.73 23.75 24.55
C LYS A 187 -15.43 22.40 24.60
N PHE A 188 -14.72 21.34 24.97
CA PHE A 188 -15.21 19.97 24.88
C PHE A 188 -15.16 19.20 26.21
N ASN A 189 -15.05 19.91 27.34
CA ASN A 189 -14.99 19.32 28.69
C ASN A 189 -13.99 18.15 28.78
N SER A 190 -12.81 18.32 28.19
CA SER A 190 -11.73 17.32 28.14
C SER A 190 -12.09 16.00 27.46
N THR A 191 -13.13 15.98 26.63
CA THR A 191 -13.55 14.78 25.88
C THR A 191 -13.22 14.94 24.40
N VAL A 192 -12.75 13.88 23.75
CA VAL A 192 -12.49 13.89 22.30
C VAL A 192 -13.84 13.92 21.57
N PRO A 193 -14.08 14.88 20.66
CA PRO A 193 -15.37 14.99 19.99
C PRO A 193 -15.64 13.85 19.00
N GLY A 194 -16.93 13.58 18.79
CA GLY A 194 -17.43 12.47 17.97
C GLY A 194 -17.86 12.84 16.55
N SER A 195 -17.70 14.10 16.13
CA SER A 195 -18.08 14.58 14.80
C SER A 195 -16.87 15.00 13.98
N TYR A 196 -17.00 14.92 12.65
CA TYR A 196 -15.93 15.32 11.73
C TYR A 196 -15.64 16.81 11.85
N GLU A 197 -16.68 17.64 11.91
CA GLU A 197 -16.59 19.09 11.98
C GLU A 197 -15.86 19.55 13.24
N GLU A 198 -16.17 18.95 14.39
CA GLU A 198 -15.50 19.27 15.66
C GLU A 198 -14.05 18.78 15.67
N LEU A 199 -13.78 17.57 15.16
CA LEU A 199 -12.41 17.06 15.06
C LEU A 199 -11.55 17.92 14.14
N GLU A 200 -12.07 18.34 12.99
CA GLU A 200 -11.38 19.23 12.04
C GLU A 200 -11.19 20.66 12.59
N SER A 201 -11.95 21.06 13.60
CA SER A 201 -11.72 22.33 14.29
C SER A 201 -10.46 22.33 15.17
N LEU A 202 -9.93 21.14 15.50
CA LEU A 202 -8.74 21.00 16.35
C LEU A 202 -7.46 21.32 15.56
N PRO A 203 -6.48 22.01 16.18
CA PRO A 203 -5.28 22.43 15.47
C PRO A 203 -4.42 21.23 15.05
N GLY A 204 -4.09 21.15 13.76
CA GLY A 204 -3.29 20.05 13.21
C GLY A 204 -4.08 18.79 12.84
N VAL A 205 -5.40 18.80 13.05
CA VAL A 205 -6.31 17.76 12.56
C VAL A 205 -6.92 18.21 11.25
N GLY A 206 -6.73 17.43 10.19
CA GLY A 206 -7.43 17.62 8.92
C GLY A 206 -8.35 16.45 8.63
N HIS A 207 -9.08 16.51 7.51
CA HIS A 207 -10.07 15.50 7.13
C HIS A 207 -9.56 14.05 7.23
N LYS A 208 -8.35 13.78 6.73
CA LYS A 208 -7.74 12.43 6.80
C LYS A 208 -7.47 11.97 8.23
N THR A 209 -6.99 12.87 9.08
CA THR A 209 -6.72 12.60 10.50
C THR A 209 -8.04 12.31 11.22
N ALA A 210 -9.07 13.12 10.96
CA ALA A 210 -10.42 12.93 11.49
C ALA A 210 -11.00 11.57 11.06
N SER A 211 -10.87 11.18 9.78
CA SER A 211 -11.31 9.85 9.31
C SER A 211 -10.64 8.69 10.05
N VAL A 212 -9.32 8.78 10.31
CA VAL A 212 -8.62 7.75 11.09
C VAL A 212 -9.20 7.65 12.50
N ILE A 213 -9.37 8.80 13.17
CA ILE A 213 -9.93 8.86 14.53
C ILE A 213 -11.34 8.27 14.56
N MET A 214 -12.21 8.71 13.65
CA MET A 214 -13.59 8.22 13.55
C MET A 214 -13.65 6.72 13.31
N SER A 215 -12.82 6.19 12.40
CA SER A 215 -12.80 4.75 12.08
C SER A 215 -12.38 3.88 13.26
N GLN A 216 -11.46 4.36 14.10
CA GLN A 216 -10.88 3.55 15.19
C GLN A 216 -11.61 3.73 16.52
N LEU A 217 -12.01 4.97 16.87
CA LEU A 217 -12.68 5.27 18.13
C LEU A 217 -14.19 4.98 18.07
N HIS A 218 -14.85 5.41 16.99
CA HIS A 218 -16.31 5.33 16.88
C HIS A 218 -16.79 4.13 16.06
N LYS A 219 -15.88 3.36 15.46
CA LYS A 219 -16.17 2.16 14.64
C LYS A 219 -17.30 2.39 13.62
N VAL A 220 -17.30 3.57 12.99
CA VAL A 220 -18.23 3.94 11.90
C VAL A 220 -17.74 3.37 10.58
#